data_AF-A0A5Q4H137-F1
#
_entry.id   AF-A0A5Q4H137-F1
#
_cell.length_a   1.000
_cell.length_b   1.000
_cell.length_c   1.000
_cell.angle_alpha   90.00
_cell.angle_beta   90.00
_cell.angle_gamma   90.00
#
_symmetry.space_group_name_H-M   'P 1'
#
loop_
_entity.id
_entity.type
_entity.pdbx_description
1 polymer ?
#
loop_
_entity_poly.entity_id
_entity_poly.type
_entity_poly.pdbx_seq_one_letter_code
_entity_poly.pdbx_strand_id
1 'polypeptide(L)'
;MGTAEQTFSVHNDGDGELVLDPTSFSLPAGFALLTAPATAVVPGGSTSFTIRLDAAVAGQFQGQMSFATNVPHENPFQFWLYGQVAAPEPEVVVRYTDAYGYEEALYSGYSSVYFGSTVVNSPVSQAF
;
A
#
# COMPACT_ATOMS: atom_id res chain seq x y z
N MET A 1 -6.32 9.28 1.09
CA MET A 1 -6.75 7.95 0.63
C MET A 1 -5.46 7.20 0.29
N GLY A 2 -5.14 6.12 1.00
CA GLY A 2 -4.04 5.24 0.60
C GLY A 2 -4.56 4.25 -0.42
N THR A 3 -3.93 4.17 -1.59
CA THR A 3 -4.28 3.21 -2.64
C THR A 3 -3.11 2.25 -2.85
N ALA A 4 -3.35 0.96 -2.71
CA ALA A 4 -2.41 -0.08 -3.08
C ALA A 4 -2.98 -0.90 -4.24
N GLU A 5 -2.20 -1.11 -5.28
CA GLU A 5 -2.59 -1.87 -6.46
C GLU A 5 -1.65 -3.05 -6.66
N GLN A 6 -2.21 -4.20 -7.02
CA GLN A 6 -1.45 -5.41 -7.30
C GLN A 6 -1.96 -6.04 -8.59
N THR A 7 -1.04 -6.29 -9.52
CA THR A 7 -1.32 -7.05 -10.75
C THR A 7 -0.96 -8.51 -10.53
N PHE A 8 -1.86 -9.39 -10.99
CA PHE A 8 -1.73 -10.83 -10.95
C PHE A 8 -1.70 -11.36 -12.39
N SER A 9 -0.87 -12.37 -12.63
CA SER A 9 -0.84 -13.10 -13.90
C SER A 9 -1.54 -14.44 -13.75
N VAL A 10 -2.40 -14.77 -14.70
CA VAL A 10 -3.04 -16.08 -14.84
C VAL A 10 -2.35 -16.79 -15.99
N HIS A 11 -1.78 -17.96 -15.71
CA HIS A 11 -1.11 -18.79 -16.69
C HIS A 11 -1.99 -19.98 -17.05
N ASN A 12 -2.04 -20.33 -18.34
CA ASN A 12 -2.63 -21.59 -18.76
C ASN A 12 -1.52 -22.62 -18.95
N ASP A 13 -1.26 -23.41 -17.90
CA ASP A 13 -0.26 -24.48 -17.91
C ASP A 13 -0.81 -25.82 -18.43
N GLY A 14 -2.07 -25.86 -18.87
CA GLY A 14 -2.71 -27.03 -19.45
C GLY A 14 -2.61 -27.10 -20.97
N ASP A 15 -3.12 -28.20 -21.53
CA ASP A 15 -3.09 -28.48 -22.98
C ASP A 15 -4.34 -27.97 -23.74
N GLY A 16 -5.37 -27.48 -23.03
CA GLY A 16 -6.61 -26.95 -23.61
C GLY A 16 -6.77 -25.44 -23.38
N GLU A 17 -7.66 -24.77 -24.11
CA GLU A 17 -7.95 -23.33 -23.88
C GLU A 17 -8.58 -23.11 -22.50
N LEU A 18 -7.95 -22.26 -21.69
CA LEU A 18 -8.49 -21.79 -20.42
C LEU A 18 -9.45 -20.63 -20.72
N VAL A 19 -10.70 -20.77 -20.29
CA VAL A 19 -11.73 -19.74 -20.41
C VAL A 19 -12.03 -19.18 -19.03
N LEU A 20 -11.88 -17.87 -18.89
CA LEU A 20 -12.16 -17.07 -17.70
C LEU A 20 -13.43 -16.26 -17.93
N ASP A 21 -14.21 -16.03 -16.87
CA ASP A 21 -15.33 -15.09 -16.88
C ASP A 21 -14.99 -13.83 -16.08
N PRO A 22 -14.58 -12.71 -16.72
CA PRO A 22 -14.28 -11.46 -16.04
C PRO A 22 -15.46 -10.85 -15.27
N THR A 23 -16.70 -11.22 -15.58
CA THR A 23 -17.89 -10.68 -14.92
C THR A 23 -18.22 -11.42 -13.63
N SER A 24 -17.62 -12.59 -13.41
CA SER A 24 -17.83 -13.44 -12.23
C SER A 24 -16.95 -13.09 -11.03
N PHE A 25 -16.09 -12.07 -11.14
CA PHE A 25 -15.20 -11.66 -10.05
C PHE A 25 -15.99 -11.24 -8.81
N SER A 26 -15.80 -11.98 -7.72
CA SER A 26 -16.28 -11.65 -6.39
C SER A 26 -15.08 -11.25 -5.53
N LEU A 27 -15.15 -10.06 -4.94
CA LEU A 27 -14.08 -9.47 -4.15
C LEU A 27 -14.57 -9.14 -2.74
N PRO A 28 -13.71 -9.30 -1.71
CA PRO A 28 -14.05 -8.89 -0.37
C PRO A 28 -14.12 -7.36 -0.25
N ALA A 29 -14.83 -6.87 0.77
CA ALA A 29 -14.97 -5.45 1.03
C ALA A 29 -13.61 -4.74 1.12
N GLY A 30 -13.52 -3.54 0.53
CA GLY A 30 -12.29 -2.76 0.44
C GLY A 30 -11.43 -3.07 -0.80
N PHE A 31 -11.69 -4.18 -1.50
CA PHE A 31 -10.99 -4.51 -2.74
C PHE A 31 -11.89 -4.29 -3.96
N ALA A 32 -11.28 -3.86 -5.07
CA ALA A 32 -11.95 -3.63 -6.34
C ALA A 32 -11.12 -4.16 -7.52
N LEU A 33 -11.79 -4.70 -8.53
CA LEU A 33 -11.16 -5.07 -9.79
C LEU A 33 -10.94 -3.79 -10.61
N LEU A 34 -9.70 -3.50 -10.95
CA LEU A 34 -9.34 -2.33 -11.74
C LEU A 34 -9.23 -2.69 -13.23
N THR A 35 -8.56 -3.79 -13.52
CA THR A 35 -8.38 -4.32 -14.88
C THR A 35 -8.77 -5.79 -14.88
N ALA A 36 -9.66 -6.15 -15.79
CA ALA A 36 -10.08 -7.53 -16.01
C ALA A 36 -9.07 -8.32 -16.86
N PRO A 37 -8.97 -9.65 -16.68
CA PRO A 37 -8.20 -10.50 -17.57
C PRO A 37 -8.89 -10.69 -18.92
N ALA A 38 -8.14 -11.19 -19.91
CA ALA A 38 -8.71 -11.71 -21.14
C ALA A 38 -9.57 -12.95 -20.84
N THR A 39 -10.63 -13.16 -21.63
CA THR A 39 -11.56 -14.27 -21.45
C THR A 39 -10.99 -15.62 -21.87
N ALA A 40 -10.06 -15.64 -22.84
CA ALA A 40 -9.50 -16.86 -23.39
C ALA A 40 -7.97 -16.80 -23.33
N VAL A 41 -7.37 -17.88 -22.83
CA VAL A 41 -5.92 -18.03 -22.71
C VAL A 41 -5.54 -19.35 -23.36
N VAL A 42 -4.80 -19.28 -24.46
CA VAL A 42 -4.30 -20.46 -25.18
C VAL A 42 -3.33 -21.28 -24.30
N PRO A 43 -3.13 -22.58 -24.56
CA PRO A 43 -2.11 -23.39 -23.89
C PRO A 43 -0.73 -22.72 -23.88
N GLY A 44 -0.09 -22.66 -22.72
CA GLY A 44 1.20 -21.98 -22.51
C GLY A 44 1.14 -20.45 -22.51
N GLY A 45 -0.04 -19.86 -22.72
CA GLY A 45 -0.28 -18.42 -22.68
C GLY A 45 -0.53 -17.89 -21.27
N SER A 46 -0.65 -16.56 -21.17
CA SER A 46 -1.04 -15.89 -19.93
C SER A 46 -1.89 -14.65 -20.19
N THR A 47 -2.60 -14.22 -19.15
CA THR A 47 -3.30 -12.94 -19.06
C THR A 47 -3.09 -12.33 -17.68
N SER A 48 -3.56 -11.11 -17.44
CA SER A 48 -3.40 -10.45 -16.15
C SER A 48 -4.64 -9.68 -15.72
N PHE A 49 -4.79 -9.50 -14.42
CA PHE A 49 -5.80 -8.64 -13.83
C PHE A 49 -5.19 -7.82 -12.69
N THR A 50 -5.77 -6.67 -12.40
CA THR A 50 -5.28 -5.76 -11.36
C THR A 50 -6.36 -5.56 -10.31
N ILE A 51 -5.98 -5.76 -9.04
CA ILE A 51 -6.85 -5.49 -7.89
C ILE A 51 -6.31 -4.27 -7.15
N ARG A 52 -7.22 -3.38 -6.74
CA ARG A 52 -6.92 -2.25 -5.87
C ARG A 52 -7.52 -2.48 -4.48
N LEU A 53 -6.72 -2.26 -3.44
CA LEU A 53 -7.22 -1.99 -2.08
C LEU A 53 -7.47 -0.49 -1.98
N ASP A 54 -8.74 -0.11 -1.87
CA ASP A 54 -9.21 1.27 -1.80
C ASP A 54 -10.13 1.41 -0.57
N ALA A 55 -9.56 1.90 0.52
CA ALA A 55 -10.32 2.13 1.74
C ALA A 55 -10.22 3.58 2.21
N ALA A 56 -11.39 4.15 2.51
CA ALA A 56 -11.49 5.50 3.07
C ALA A 56 -11.11 5.58 4.55
N VAL A 57 -11.04 4.43 5.23
CA VAL A 57 -10.76 4.33 6.66
C VAL A 57 -9.58 3.39 6.87
N ALA A 58 -8.71 3.76 7.80
CA ALA A 58 -7.61 2.91 8.24
C ALA A 58 -8.15 1.61 8.85
N GLY A 59 -7.49 0.50 8.57
CA GLY A 59 -7.93 -0.81 9.04
C GLY A 59 -7.23 -1.95 8.35
N GLN A 60 -7.54 -3.16 8.83
CA GLN A 60 -7.18 -4.41 8.17
C GLN A 60 -8.33 -4.85 7.28
N PHE A 61 -8.01 -5.21 6.05
CA PHE A 61 -8.95 -5.71 5.05
C PHE A 61 -8.50 -7.11 4.65
N GLN A 62 -9.41 -8.07 4.72
CA GLN A 62 -9.13 -9.45 4.32
C GLN A 62 -10.38 -10.14 3.84
N GLY A 63 -10.22 -11.15 2.99
CA GLY A 63 -11.29 -12.02 2.57
C GLY A 63 -10.92 -12.84 1.36
N GLN A 64 -11.79 -13.77 1.00
CA GLN A 64 -11.61 -14.61 -0.17
C GLN A 64 -12.13 -13.88 -1.41
N MET A 65 -11.32 -13.88 -2.48
CA MET A 65 -11.76 -13.50 -3.80
C MET A 65 -11.94 -14.75 -4.67
N SER A 66 -12.80 -14.66 -5.69
CA SER A 66 -13.05 -15.76 -6.61
C SER A 66 -13.47 -15.29 -7.99
N PHE A 67 -13.25 -16.12 -9.02
CA PHE A 67 -13.82 -15.97 -10.36
C PHE A 67 -14.04 -17.35 -11.00
N ALA A 68 -14.97 -17.41 -11.96
CA ALA A 68 -15.32 -18.63 -12.67
C ALA A 68 -14.34 -18.94 -13.80
N THR A 69 -14.11 -20.24 -14.01
CA THR A 69 -13.28 -20.81 -15.08
C THR A 69 -14.02 -21.96 -15.75
N ASN A 70 -13.55 -22.41 -16.91
CA ASN A 70 -14.03 -23.66 -17.53
C ASN A 70 -13.39 -24.94 -16.94
N VAL A 71 -12.59 -24.84 -15.86
CA VAL A 71 -11.85 -25.95 -15.28
C VAL A 71 -12.67 -26.58 -14.12
N PRO A 72 -13.17 -27.83 -14.24
CA PRO A 72 -14.16 -28.37 -13.30
C PRO A 72 -13.75 -28.43 -11.82
N HIS A 73 -12.45 -28.56 -11.54
CA HIS A 73 -11.90 -28.64 -10.18
C HIS A 73 -11.38 -27.28 -9.66
N GLU A 74 -11.33 -26.26 -10.52
CA GLU A 74 -10.89 -24.90 -10.22
C GLU A 74 -11.97 -23.89 -10.62
N ASN A 75 -13.24 -24.28 -10.48
CA ASN A 75 -14.38 -23.42 -10.76
C ASN A 75 -15.33 -23.36 -9.54
N PRO A 76 -15.34 -22.25 -8.78
CA PRO A 76 -14.53 -21.05 -9.02
C PRO A 76 -13.06 -21.25 -8.62
N PHE A 77 -12.16 -20.51 -9.28
CA PHE A 77 -10.80 -20.31 -8.79
C PHE A 77 -10.84 -19.27 -7.67
N GLN A 78 -10.18 -19.53 -6.55
CA GLN A 78 -10.30 -18.69 -5.35
C GLN A 78 -9.02 -18.64 -4.52
N PHE A 79 -8.73 -17.48 -3.94
CA PHE A 79 -7.62 -17.28 -3.01
C PHE A 79 -7.90 -16.11 -2.05
N TRP A 80 -7.10 -16.03 -0.98
CA TRP A 80 -7.24 -15.00 0.05
C TRP A 80 -6.48 -13.73 -0.32
N LEU A 81 -7.14 -12.58 -0.12
CA LEU A 81 -6.53 -11.26 -0.12
C LEU A 81 -6.45 -10.75 1.31
N TYR A 82 -5.38 -10.00 1.60
CA TYR A 82 -5.24 -9.25 2.83
C TYR A 82 -4.43 -7.98 2.58
N GLY A 83 -4.67 -6.96 3.39
CA GLY A 83 -3.94 -5.69 3.34
C GLY A 83 -4.28 -4.80 4.50
N GLN A 84 -3.45 -3.78 4.72
CA GLN A 84 -3.63 -2.79 5.77
C GLN A 84 -3.61 -1.39 5.16
N VAL A 85 -4.59 -0.58 5.54
CA VAL A 85 -4.59 0.86 5.28
C VAL A 85 -4.25 1.56 6.58
N ALA A 86 -3.15 2.31 6.60
CA ALA A 86 -2.75 3.10 7.74
C ALA A 86 -3.45 4.47 7.73
N ALA A 87 -3.76 4.99 8.92
CA ALA A 87 -4.17 6.38 9.04
C ALA A 87 -2.95 7.27 8.78
N PRO A 88 -3.13 8.46 8.17
CA PRO A 88 -2.07 9.45 8.17
C PRO A 88 -1.75 9.82 9.62
N GLU A 89 -0.49 9.73 10.00
CA GLU A 89 0.01 10.15 11.31
C GLU A 89 0.62 11.56 11.19
N PRO A 90 0.33 12.48 12.12
CA PRO A 90 1.01 13.77 12.14
C PRO A 90 2.50 13.59 12.48
N GLU A 91 3.38 14.20 11.70
CA GLU A 91 4.81 14.27 12.01
C GLU A 91 5.10 15.57 12.78
N VAL A 92 5.83 15.47 13.90
CA VAL A 92 6.28 16.63 14.68
C VAL A 92 7.75 16.90 14.36
N VAL A 93 8.02 18.07 13.79
CA VAL A 93 9.37 18.59 13.56
C VAL A 93 9.45 19.99 14.16
N VAL A 94 10.43 20.21 15.04
CA VAL A 94 10.74 21.56 15.54
C VAL A 94 11.77 22.19 14.61
N ARG A 95 11.58 23.46 14.25
CA ARG A 95 12.54 24.21 13.43
C ARG A 95 13.04 25.44 14.17
N TYR A 96 14.29 25.81 13.91
CA TYR A 96 14.88 27.05 14.37
C TYR A 96 15.83 27.60 13.30
N THR A 97 16.10 28.91 13.31
CA THR A 97 17.11 29.51 12.43
C THR A 97 18.44 29.58 13.16
N ASP A 98 19.49 29.06 12.54
CA ASP A 98 20.82 29.12 13.15
C ASP A 98 21.45 30.51 13.05
N ALA A 99 22.62 30.69 13.66
CA ALA A 99 23.34 31.97 13.66
C ALA A 99 23.76 32.44 12.25
N TYR A 100 23.72 31.57 11.25
CA TYR A 100 24.05 31.86 9.87
C TYR A 100 22.82 32.09 8.99
N GLY A 101 21.61 31.98 9.55
CA GLY A 101 20.35 32.20 8.83
C GLY A 101 19.78 30.96 8.17
N TYR A 102 20.31 29.76 8.44
CA TYR A 102 19.77 28.52 7.88
C TYR A 102 18.68 27.93 8.79
N GLU A 103 17.58 27.44 8.20
CA GLU A 103 16.60 26.66 8.95
C GLU A 103 17.12 25.26 9.24
N GLU A 104 17.13 24.91 10.52
CA GLU A 104 17.52 23.60 11.01
C GLU A 104 16.29 22.84 11.53
N ALA A 105 16.23 21.54 11.24
CA ALA A 105 15.17 20.66 11.70
C ALA A 105 15.63 19.79 12.87
N LEU A 106 14.82 19.75 13.92
CA LEU A 106 15.05 18.94 15.11
C LEU A 106 14.11 17.73 15.11
N TYR A 107 14.72 16.55 15.13
CA TYR A 107 14.05 15.26 15.19
C TYR A 107 14.09 14.70 16.61
N SER A 108 12.93 14.26 17.10
CA SER A 108 12.77 13.71 18.45
C SER A 108 13.76 12.56 18.72
N GLY A 109 14.58 12.68 19.77
CA GLY A 109 15.53 11.65 20.19
C GLY A 109 16.83 11.57 19.38
N TYR A 110 16.97 12.36 18.30
CA TYR A 110 18.16 12.36 17.44
C TYR A 110 18.89 13.70 17.46
N SER A 111 18.18 14.82 17.41
CA SER A 111 18.81 16.14 17.33
C SER A 111 19.20 16.67 18.70
N SER A 112 20.29 17.44 18.74
CA SER A 112 20.70 18.20 19.92
C SER A 112 21.08 19.62 19.49
N VAL A 113 20.78 20.61 20.35
CA VAL A 113 21.15 22.01 20.12
C VAL A 113 22.10 22.43 21.21
N TYR A 114 23.27 22.93 20.81
CA TYR A 114 24.23 23.48 21.75
C TYR A 114 23.84 24.91 22.13
N PHE A 115 23.51 25.13 23.40
CA PHE A 115 23.04 26.42 23.93
C PHE A 115 24.16 27.39 24.33
N GLY A 116 25.43 27.03 24.09
CA GLY A 116 26.59 27.74 24.62
C GLY A 116 26.99 27.30 26.04
N SER A 117 27.83 28.10 26.70
CA SER A 117 28.27 27.88 28.08
C SER A 117 28.04 29.13 28.92
N THR A 118 27.88 28.95 30.24
CA THR A 118 27.68 30.06 31.17
C THR A 118 28.33 29.79 32.53
N VAL A 119 28.43 30.84 33.35
CA VAL A 119 28.86 30.76 34.74
C VAL A 119 27.66 30.58 35.68
N VAL A 120 27.91 30.03 36.87
CA VAL A 120 26.87 29.82 37.90
C VAL A 120 26.12 31.13 38.16
N ASN A 121 24.78 31.05 38.22
CA ASN A 121 23.85 32.19 38.39
C ASN A 121 23.82 33.22 37.24
N SER A 122 24.39 32.91 36.07
CA SER A 122 24.22 33.73 34.87
C SER A 122 23.50 32.91 33.80
N PRO A 123 22.24 33.17 33.46
CA PRO A 123 21.57 32.43 32.40
C PRO A 123 22.12 32.83 31.02
N VAL A 124 22.22 31.87 30.11
CA VAL A 124 22.39 32.16 28.67
C VAL A 124 21.02 32.14 28.02
N SER A 125 20.73 33.18 27.25
CA SER A 125 19.57 33.24 26.36
C SER A 125 20.08 33.30 24.93
N GLN A 126 19.66 32.33 24.11
CA GLN A 126 19.83 32.40 22.66
C GLN A 126 18.46 32.64 22.05
N ALA A 127 18.39 33.66 21.18
CA ALA A 127 17.30 33.81 20.24
C ALA A 127 17.72 33.08 18.96
N PHE A 128 16.85 32.21 18.48
CA PHE A 128 16.95 31.55 17.19
C PHE A 128 15.92 32.15 16.24
#